data_AF-M2W822-F1
#
_entry.id   AF-M2W822-F1
#
_cell.length_a   1.000
_cell.length_b   1.000
_cell.length_c   1.000
_cell.angle_alpha   90.00
_cell.angle_beta   90.00
_cell.angle_gamma   90.00
#
_symmetry.space_group_name_H-M   'P 1'
#
loop_
_entity.id
_entity.type
_entity.pdbx_description
1 polymer ?
#
loop_
_entity_poly.entity_id
_entity_poly.type
_entity_poly.pdbx_seq_one_letter_code
_entity_poly.pdbx_strand_id
1 'polypeptide(L)'
;MLTLEILLNKDSGLGDWITFLQVSTVVLLSLRKRFRWRRKIPLAATLFCSFLYYMSSSLNTWSLQYGISVPLYIVFRSSSLLTTFLCSLVFQRKPVYFWETLFVLFTSCGLFLVSWAAGANSVQETLNLRKLDSVKGLFCILLGSFLSPLLSIVQEEVLNRQEDKAEASEELLFYMQLFSLTGYVLQAKQLFSLTRGWLLSQRQERSQHLTILLLNVLTQVFCIRSVFAMSAQINAVALQMALSVRKLLSLLLSYYVFNHRLTRSYWIGALMTFLAFPFLVTGGCLNRSFALTSP
;
A
#
# COMPACT_ATOMS: atom_id res chain seq x y z
N MET A 1 2.42 8.91 -2.47
CA MET A 1 2.07 9.22 -1.05
C MET A 1 2.01 10.72 -0.83
N LEU A 2 3.05 11.48 -1.18
CA LEU A 2 3.05 12.95 -1.09
C LEU A 2 1.82 13.64 -1.69
N THR A 3 1.48 13.33 -2.94
CA THR A 3 0.31 13.93 -3.62
C THR A 3 -1.01 13.51 -3.00
N LEU A 4 -1.08 12.31 -2.40
CA LEU A 4 -2.27 11.83 -1.72
C LEU A 4 -2.45 12.56 -0.37
N GLU A 5 -1.36 12.75 0.36
CA GLU A 5 -1.32 13.48 1.62
C GLU A 5 -1.77 14.95 1.44
N ILE A 6 -1.30 15.61 0.38
CA ILE A 6 -1.75 16.97 0.02
C ILE A 6 -3.26 17.03 -0.23
N LEU A 7 -3.83 16.02 -0.91
CA LEU A 7 -5.26 15.97 -1.23
C LEU A 7 -6.11 15.63 0.01
N LEU A 8 -5.67 14.66 0.81
CA LEU A 8 -6.40 14.20 1.99
C LEU A 8 -6.38 15.21 3.16
N ASN A 9 -5.31 15.99 3.28
CA ASN A 9 -5.25 17.07 4.28
C ASN A 9 -6.27 18.20 4.00
N LYS A 10 -6.74 18.33 2.75
CA LYS A 10 -7.81 19.28 2.41
C LYS A 10 -9.20 18.71 2.67
N ASP A 11 -9.47 17.46 2.25
CA ASP A 11 -10.73 16.75 2.53
C ASP A 11 -10.52 15.23 2.58
N SER A 12 -10.68 14.62 3.76
CA SER A 12 -10.52 13.18 3.97
C SER A 12 -11.61 12.34 3.28
N GLY A 13 -12.78 12.92 3.02
CA GLY A 13 -13.89 12.29 2.31
C GLY A 13 -13.62 12.00 0.82
N LEU A 14 -12.59 12.60 0.22
CA LEU A 14 -12.22 12.38 -1.18
C LEU A 14 -11.46 11.08 -1.42
N GLY A 15 -11.02 10.39 -0.37
CA GLY A 15 -10.18 9.20 -0.48
C GLY A 15 -10.77 8.12 -1.39
N ASP A 16 -12.06 7.79 -1.22
CA ASP A 16 -12.72 6.74 -2.00
C ASP A 16 -12.87 7.13 -3.48
N TRP A 17 -12.97 8.43 -3.75
CA TRP A 17 -13.04 8.91 -5.12
C TRP A 17 -11.70 8.85 -5.83
N ILE A 18 -10.63 9.23 -5.11
CA ILE A 18 -9.27 9.15 -5.64
C ILE A 18 -8.93 7.68 -5.94
N THR A 19 -9.25 6.75 -5.03
CA THR A 19 -9.02 5.31 -5.27
C THR A 19 -9.85 4.78 -6.44
N PHE A 20 -11.12 5.19 -6.57
CA PHE A 20 -11.92 4.84 -7.75
C PHE A 20 -11.25 5.29 -9.06
N LEU A 21 -10.76 6.54 -9.13
CA LEU A 21 -10.11 7.07 -10.33
C LEU A 21 -8.82 6.30 -10.68
N GLN A 22 -8.03 5.97 -9.67
CA GLN A 22 -6.82 5.16 -9.81
C GLN A 22 -7.16 3.77 -10.37
N VAL A 23 -8.09 3.04 -9.74
CA VAL A 23 -8.53 1.71 -10.13
C VAL A 23 -9.10 1.73 -11.57
N SER A 24 -9.97 2.69 -11.86
CA SER A 24 -10.57 2.87 -13.19
C SER A 24 -9.51 3.07 -14.27
N THR A 25 -8.52 3.91 -14.00
CA THR A 25 -7.45 4.20 -14.96
C THR A 25 -6.57 2.96 -15.19
N VAL A 26 -6.27 2.19 -14.15
CA VAL A 26 -5.54 0.91 -14.30
C VAL A 26 -6.33 -0.08 -15.16
N VAL A 27 -7.65 -0.24 -14.92
CA VAL A 27 -8.50 -1.12 -15.73
C VAL A 27 -8.50 -0.70 -17.19
N LEU A 28 -8.71 0.59 -17.48
CA LEU A 28 -8.73 1.12 -18.85
C LEU A 28 -7.42 0.86 -19.58
N LEU A 29 -6.28 1.12 -18.93
CA LEU A 29 -4.97 0.90 -19.53
C LEU A 29 -4.62 -0.59 -19.68
N SER A 30 -5.16 -1.46 -18.84
CA SER A 30 -4.95 -2.91 -18.91
C SER A 30 -5.92 -3.59 -19.88
N LEU A 31 -7.07 -2.98 -20.18
CA LEU A 31 -8.05 -3.47 -21.15
C LEU A 31 -7.45 -3.61 -22.57
N ARG A 32 -6.58 -2.67 -22.97
CA ARG A 32 -5.87 -2.75 -24.26
C ARG A 32 -5.04 -4.03 -24.39
N LYS A 33 -4.46 -4.50 -23.29
CA LYS A 33 -3.66 -5.73 -23.28
C LYS A 33 -4.51 -6.99 -23.08
N ARG A 34 -5.69 -6.88 -22.44
CA ARG A 34 -6.61 -8.01 -22.17
C ARG A 34 -6.93 -8.84 -23.40
N PHE A 35 -7.10 -8.21 -24.56
CA PHE A 35 -7.40 -8.89 -25.83
C PHE A 35 -6.31 -9.85 -26.31
N ARG A 36 -5.12 -9.86 -25.67
CA ARG A 36 -4.00 -10.73 -26.05
C ARG A 36 -3.87 -12.00 -25.20
N TRP A 37 -4.54 -12.09 -24.05
CA TRP A 37 -4.28 -13.16 -23.07
C TRP A 37 -5.43 -14.15 -22.96
N ARG A 38 -5.10 -15.45 -22.96
CA ARG A 38 -6.05 -16.50 -22.54
C ARG A 38 -6.08 -16.55 -21.02
N ARG A 39 -7.26 -16.84 -20.46
CA ARG A 39 -7.44 -16.91 -19.00
C ARG A 39 -6.65 -18.11 -18.45
N LYS A 40 -5.66 -17.86 -17.59
CA LYS A 40 -4.86 -18.91 -16.92
C LYS A 40 -5.24 -19.07 -15.46
N ILE A 41 -5.66 -17.99 -14.80
CA ILE A 41 -5.92 -18.00 -13.36
C ILE A 41 -7.37 -18.44 -13.04
N PRO A 42 -7.57 -19.40 -12.11
CA PRO A 42 -8.89 -19.84 -11.70
C PRO A 42 -9.70 -18.69 -11.08
N LEU A 43 -10.97 -18.60 -11.45
CA LEU A 43 -11.84 -17.46 -11.11
C LEU A 43 -12.06 -17.30 -9.60
N ALA A 44 -12.16 -18.40 -8.86
CA ALA A 44 -12.29 -18.36 -7.41
C ALA A 44 -11.08 -17.66 -6.74
N ALA A 45 -9.85 -17.98 -7.16
CA ALA A 45 -8.65 -17.37 -6.60
C ALA A 45 -8.57 -15.88 -6.92
N THR A 46 -8.89 -15.52 -8.17
CA THR A 46 -8.95 -14.12 -8.60
C THR A 46 -9.99 -13.32 -7.80
N LEU A 47 -11.20 -13.87 -7.62
CA LEU A 47 -12.25 -13.22 -6.83
C LEU A 47 -11.83 -13.04 -5.37
N PHE A 48 -11.18 -14.04 -4.78
CA PHE A 48 -10.69 -13.95 -3.41
C PHE A 48 -9.62 -12.87 -3.25
N CYS A 49 -8.62 -12.80 -4.15
CA CYS A 49 -7.65 -11.70 -4.16
C CYS A 49 -8.33 -10.34 -4.34
N SER A 50 -9.31 -10.26 -5.24
CA SER A 50 -10.07 -9.03 -5.51
C SER A 50 -10.84 -8.57 -4.28
N PHE A 51 -11.44 -9.50 -3.55
CA PHE A 51 -12.13 -9.24 -2.28
C PHE A 51 -11.17 -8.71 -1.22
N LEU A 52 -10.03 -9.38 -1.00
CA LEU A 52 -9.02 -8.94 -0.04
C LEU A 52 -8.48 -7.54 -0.37
N TYR A 53 -8.21 -7.26 -1.66
CA TYR A 53 -7.77 -5.94 -2.12
C TYR A 53 -8.83 -4.87 -1.89
N TYR A 54 -10.08 -5.11 -2.31
CA TYR A 54 -11.18 -4.18 -2.13
C TYR A 54 -11.43 -3.89 -0.65
N MET A 55 -11.49 -4.93 0.19
CA MET A 55 -11.71 -4.80 1.63
C MET A 55 -10.55 -4.04 2.30
N SER A 56 -9.30 -4.40 2.01
CA SER A 56 -8.14 -3.69 2.54
C SER A 56 -8.15 -2.22 2.12
N SER A 57 -8.45 -1.92 0.84
CA SER A 57 -8.50 -0.54 0.34
C SER A 57 -9.64 0.28 0.95
N SER A 58 -10.83 -0.31 1.09
CA SER A 58 -12.02 0.36 1.65
C SER A 58 -11.82 0.65 3.13
N LEU A 59 -11.37 -0.34 3.92
CA LEU A 59 -11.08 -0.17 5.34
C LEU A 59 -10.00 0.89 5.59
N ASN A 60 -8.96 0.90 4.76
CA ASN A 60 -7.91 1.92 4.82
C ASN A 60 -8.48 3.32 4.56
N THR A 61 -9.44 3.45 3.65
CA THR A 61 -10.02 4.75 3.31
C THR A 61 -11.04 5.20 4.35
N TRP A 62 -11.89 4.30 4.84
CA TRP A 62 -12.81 4.57 5.94
C TRP A 62 -12.09 4.94 7.23
N SER A 63 -10.91 4.35 7.50
CA SER A 63 -10.11 4.72 8.67
C SER A 63 -9.80 6.23 8.71
N LEU A 64 -9.44 6.80 7.55
CA LEU A 64 -9.14 8.23 7.40
C LEU A 64 -10.42 9.08 7.51
N GLN A 65 -11.55 8.59 6.99
CA GLN A 65 -12.85 9.27 7.12
C GLN A 65 -13.34 9.31 8.58
N TYR A 66 -13.04 8.28 9.38
CA TYR A 66 -13.33 8.25 10.82
C TYR A 66 -12.39 9.13 11.66
N GLY A 67 -11.56 9.96 11.01
CA GLY A 67 -10.74 10.97 11.68
C GLY A 67 -9.36 10.49 12.09
N ILE A 68 -8.89 9.32 11.64
CA ILE A 68 -7.49 8.93 11.82
C ILE A 68 -6.59 9.88 11.05
N SER A 69 -5.60 10.45 11.75
CA SER A 69 -4.58 11.29 11.13
C SER A 69 -3.73 10.49 10.13
N VAL A 70 -3.30 11.15 9.06
CA VAL A 70 -2.43 10.54 8.04
C VAL A 70 -1.12 9.96 8.66
N PRO A 71 -0.46 10.61 9.63
CA PRO A 71 0.70 10.02 10.31
C PRO A 71 0.37 8.72 11.06
N LEU A 72 -0.70 8.68 11.84
CA LEU A 72 -1.16 7.46 12.54
C LEU A 72 -1.47 6.37 11.52
N TYR A 73 -2.08 6.73 10.40
CA TYR A 73 -2.33 5.81 9.31
C TYR A 73 -1.04 5.17 8.76
N ILE A 74 0.01 5.97 8.56
CA ILE A 74 1.30 5.50 8.08
C ILE A 74 1.96 4.54 9.09
N VAL A 75 1.85 4.80 10.40
CA VAL A 75 2.38 3.90 11.45
C VAL A 75 1.81 2.49 11.28
N PHE A 76 0.48 2.36 11.27
CA PHE A 76 -0.17 1.06 11.17
C PHE A 76 0.00 0.39 9.80
N ARG A 77 0.18 1.16 8.73
CA ARG A 77 0.49 0.60 7.41
C ARG A 77 1.95 0.13 7.29
N SER A 78 2.82 0.55 8.20
CA SER A 78 4.21 0.13 8.23
C SER A 78 4.39 -1.25 8.88
N SER A 79 3.42 -1.71 9.68
CA SER A 79 3.42 -3.07 10.25
C SER A 79 3.24 -4.17 9.18
N SER A 80 2.79 -3.83 7.97
CA SER A 80 2.54 -4.78 6.89
C SER A 80 3.76 -5.63 6.55
N LEU A 81 4.97 -5.07 6.66
CA LEU A 81 6.23 -5.80 6.43
C LEU A 81 6.40 -6.93 7.45
N LEU A 82 6.32 -6.60 8.74
CA LEU A 82 6.44 -7.55 9.83
C LEU A 82 5.33 -8.61 9.75
N THR A 83 4.09 -8.20 9.54
CA THR A 83 2.96 -9.13 9.42
C THR A 83 3.10 -10.04 8.20
N THR A 84 3.59 -9.56 7.07
CA THR A 84 3.83 -10.40 5.89
C THR A 84 4.91 -11.43 6.15
N PHE A 85 6.01 -11.04 6.82
CA PHE A 85 7.03 -11.97 7.25
C PHE A 85 6.45 -13.06 8.17
N LEU A 86 5.75 -12.68 9.24
CA LEU A 86 5.12 -13.65 10.16
C LEU A 86 4.11 -14.57 9.47
N CYS A 87 3.22 -14.01 8.65
CA CYS A 87 2.25 -14.81 7.90
C CYS A 87 2.95 -15.73 6.89
N SER A 88 4.09 -15.34 6.31
CA SER A 88 4.85 -16.23 5.42
C SER A 88 5.44 -17.43 6.16
N LEU A 89 5.83 -17.27 7.44
CA LEU A 89 6.29 -18.38 8.28
C LEU A 89 5.14 -19.35 8.59
N VAL A 90 3.96 -18.81 8.92
CA VAL A 90 2.80 -19.62 9.31
C VAL A 90 2.17 -20.33 8.11
N PHE A 91 1.89 -19.59 7.03
CA PHE A 91 1.13 -20.11 5.88
C PHE A 91 1.99 -20.78 4.82
N GLN A 92 3.17 -20.22 4.51
CA GLN A 92 4.06 -20.75 3.46
C GLN A 92 5.18 -21.64 4.03
N ARG A 93 5.31 -21.73 5.37
CA ARG A 93 6.36 -22.50 6.07
C ARG A 93 7.78 -22.21 5.56
N LYS A 94 8.04 -20.94 5.20
CA LYS A 94 9.34 -20.53 4.67
C LYS A 94 10.42 -20.60 5.75
N PRO A 95 11.65 -21.02 5.40
CA PRO A 95 12.78 -20.98 6.32
C PRO A 95 13.09 -19.54 6.72
N VAL A 96 13.45 -19.35 8.00
CA VAL A 96 13.82 -18.04 8.54
C VAL A 96 15.29 -17.78 8.26
N TYR A 97 15.59 -16.75 7.48
CA TYR A 97 16.97 -16.30 7.27
C TYR A 97 17.33 -15.17 8.24
N PHE A 98 18.53 -15.25 8.80
CA PHE A 98 19.02 -14.28 9.79
C PHE A 98 19.01 -12.84 9.25
N TRP A 99 19.59 -12.62 8.06
CA TRP A 99 19.66 -11.30 7.42
C TRP A 99 18.28 -10.74 7.05
N GLU A 100 17.38 -11.62 6.61
CA GLU A 100 15.99 -11.26 6.30
C GLU A 100 15.25 -10.79 7.56
N THR A 101 15.46 -11.50 8.67
CA THR A 101 14.88 -11.16 9.98
C THR A 101 15.41 -9.82 10.50
N LEU A 102 16.73 -9.61 10.43
CA LEU A 102 17.34 -8.33 10.81
C LEU A 102 16.81 -7.17 9.96
N PHE A 103 16.70 -7.35 8.64
CA PHE A 103 16.11 -6.34 7.75
C PHE A 103 14.70 -5.97 8.19
N VAL A 104 13.84 -6.97 8.43
CA VAL A 104 12.44 -6.77 8.81
C VAL A 104 12.34 -6.04 10.15
N LEU A 105 13.13 -6.45 11.15
CA LEU A 105 13.11 -5.84 12.48
C LEU A 105 13.60 -4.38 12.46
N PHE A 106 14.75 -4.11 11.85
CA PHE A 106 15.30 -2.75 11.77
C PHE A 106 14.40 -1.82 10.97
N THR A 107 13.87 -2.28 9.83
CA THR A 107 12.95 -1.50 8.99
C THR A 107 11.64 -1.23 9.71
N SER A 108 11.05 -2.22 10.39
CA SER A 108 9.79 -2.06 11.11
C SER A 108 9.94 -1.10 12.29
N CYS A 109 11.02 -1.22 13.06
CA CYS A 109 11.31 -0.33 14.18
C CYS A 109 11.62 1.10 13.69
N GLY A 110 12.43 1.25 12.64
CA GLY A 110 12.77 2.54 12.06
C GLY A 110 11.56 3.28 11.50
N LEU A 111 10.73 2.61 10.70
CA LEU A 111 9.48 3.19 10.18
C LEU A 111 8.49 3.51 11.30
N PHE A 112 8.40 2.70 12.35
CA PHE A 112 7.59 2.99 13.52
C PHE A 112 8.05 4.28 14.22
N LEU A 113 9.35 4.45 14.48
CA LEU A 113 9.91 5.64 15.12
C LEU A 113 9.72 6.91 14.27
N VAL A 114 9.96 6.83 12.96
CA VAL A 114 9.72 7.95 12.02
C VAL A 114 8.26 8.36 12.05
N SER A 115 7.35 7.38 11.98
CA SER A 115 5.92 7.63 11.93
C SER A 115 5.38 8.12 13.29
N TRP A 116 5.92 7.63 14.40
CA TRP A 116 5.62 8.11 15.75
C TRP A 116 6.07 9.56 15.94
N ALA A 117 7.28 9.91 15.48
CA ALA A 117 7.77 11.28 15.53
C ALA A 117 6.89 12.25 14.73
N ALA A 118 6.38 11.81 13.57
CA ALA A 118 5.47 12.59 12.75
C ALA A 118 4.04 12.66 13.33
N GLY A 119 3.64 11.67 14.14
CA GLY A 119 2.25 11.49 14.58
C GLY A 119 1.96 11.71 16.07
N ALA A 120 2.97 11.86 16.94
CA ALA A 120 2.81 11.87 18.40
C ALA A 120 1.76 12.88 18.89
N ASN A 121 1.69 14.08 18.30
CA ASN A 121 0.70 15.09 18.67
C ASN A 121 -0.72 14.74 18.18
N SER A 122 -0.82 14.05 17.04
CA SER A 122 -2.09 13.69 16.41
C SER A 122 -2.83 12.53 17.10
N VAL A 123 -2.10 11.64 17.78
CA VAL A 123 -2.67 10.52 18.57
C VAL A 123 -3.45 11.04 19.78
N GLN A 124 -2.90 12.04 20.48
CA GLN A 124 -3.51 12.64 21.66
C GLN A 124 -4.82 13.36 21.31
N GLU A 125 -4.84 14.06 20.16
CA GLU A 125 -5.99 14.83 19.67
C GLU A 125 -7.14 13.92 19.18
N THR A 126 -6.81 12.81 18.50
CA THR A 126 -7.83 11.82 18.07
C THR A 126 -8.47 11.05 19.22
N LEU A 127 -7.73 10.79 20.31
CA LEU A 127 -8.27 10.13 21.50
C LEU A 127 -9.21 11.02 22.32
N ASN A 128 -9.02 12.34 22.26
CA ASN A 128 -9.76 13.30 23.10
C ASN A 128 -11.08 13.81 22.47
N LEU A 129 -11.20 13.87 21.13
CA LEU A 129 -12.32 14.58 20.48
C LEU A 129 -13.48 13.70 19.97
N ARG A 130 -13.34 12.37 19.84
CA ARG A 130 -14.44 11.49 19.36
C ARG A 130 -14.23 10.01 19.72
N LYS A 131 -14.53 9.61 20.96
CA LYS A 131 -14.29 8.23 21.45
C LYS A 131 -14.90 7.12 20.56
N LEU A 132 -16.09 7.32 19.98
CA LEU A 132 -16.76 6.26 19.21
C LEU A 132 -16.27 6.16 17.75
N ASP A 133 -16.05 7.29 17.07
CA ASP A 133 -15.57 7.32 15.68
C ASP A 133 -14.09 6.92 15.61
N SER A 134 -13.27 7.35 16.59
CA SER A 134 -11.86 6.97 16.68
C SER A 134 -11.67 5.45 16.87
N VAL A 135 -12.57 4.78 17.62
CA VAL A 135 -12.52 3.31 17.78
C VAL A 135 -12.86 2.59 16.47
N LYS A 136 -13.89 3.05 15.73
CA LYS A 136 -14.23 2.50 14.42
C LYS A 136 -13.09 2.69 13.43
N GLY A 137 -12.46 3.87 13.41
CA GLY A 137 -11.27 4.15 12.62
C GLY A 137 -10.14 3.17 12.96
N LEU A 138 -9.82 3.01 14.24
CA LEU A 138 -8.74 2.15 14.72
C LEU A 138 -8.99 0.68 14.31
N PHE A 139 -10.22 0.22 14.46
CA PHE A 139 -10.61 -1.11 14.00
C PHE A 139 -10.43 -1.27 12.48
N CYS A 140 -10.87 -0.29 11.69
CA CYS A 140 -10.75 -0.32 10.24
C CYS A 140 -9.27 -0.39 9.81
N ILE A 141 -8.40 0.42 10.40
CA ILE A 141 -6.99 0.42 10.01
C ILE A 141 -6.27 -0.86 10.44
N LEU A 142 -6.56 -1.39 11.63
CA LEU A 142 -5.97 -2.65 12.09
C LEU A 142 -6.36 -3.80 11.16
N LEU A 143 -7.65 -3.91 10.82
CA LEU A 143 -8.15 -4.95 9.93
C LEU A 143 -7.60 -4.76 8.50
N GLY A 144 -7.61 -3.53 7.98
CA GLY A 144 -7.08 -3.21 6.66
C GLY A 144 -5.58 -3.50 6.52
N SER A 145 -4.80 -3.20 7.56
CA SER A 145 -3.37 -3.51 7.67
C SER A 145 -3.07 -5.00 7.78
N PHE A 146 -4.00 -5.82 8.30
CA PHE A 146 -3.86 -7.27 8.35
C PHE A 146 -4.23 -7.96 7.03
N LEU A 147 -5.28 -7.47 6.35
CA LEU A 147 -5.71 -8.01 5.06
C LEU A 147 -4.69 -7.76 3.93
N SER A 148 -3.92 -6.66 3.97
CA SER A 148 -2.92 -6.35 2.94
C SER A 148 -1.75 -7.37 2.86
N PRO A 149 -1.16 -7.82 3.98
CA PRO A 149 -0.23 -8.94 4.03
C PRO A 149 -0.82 -10.26 3.52
N LEU A 150 -2.04 -10.61 3.94
CA LEU A 150 -2.72 -11.82 3.49
C LEU A 150 -2.89 -11.82 1.97
N LEU A 151 -3.32 -10.68 1.41
CA LEU A 151 -3.39 -10.50 -0.03
C LEU A 151 -2.04 -10.76 -0.70
N SER A 152 -0.95 -10.21 -0.16
CA SER A 152 0.39 -10.36 -0.75
C SER A 152 0.82 -11.83 -0.80
N ILE A 153 0.52 -12.60 0.24
CA ILE A 153 0.85 -14.04 0.34
C ILE A 153 -0.01 -14.88 -0.60
N VAL A 154 -1.32 -14.63 -0.63
CA VAL A 154 -2.24 -15.33 -1.54
C VAL A 154 -1.88 -15.02 -2.99
N GLN A 155 -1.56 -13.76 -3.29
CA GLN A 155 -1.10 -13.36 -4.62
C GLN A 155 0.18 -14.09 -5.03
N GLU A 156 1.17 -14.19 -4.14
CA GLU A 156 2.39 -14.97 -4.40
C GLU A 156 2.07 -16.43 -4.71
N GLU A 157 1.22 -17.08 -3.89
CA GLU A 157 0.85 -18.47 -4.07
C GLU A 157 0.13 -18.72 -5.41
N VAL A 158 -0.81 -17.83 -5.76
CA VAL A 158 -1.53 -17.90 -7.04
C VAL A 158 -0.58 -17.78 -8.23
N LEU A 159 0.38 -16.85 -8.17
CA LEU A 159 1.36 -16.64 -9.24
C LEU A 159 2.39 -17.78 -9.31
N ASN A 160 2.79 -18.37 -8.19
CA ASN A 160 3.73 -19.48 -8.17
C ASN A 160 3.18 -20.77 -8.80
N ARG A 161 1.86 -20.93 -8.87
CA ARG A 161 1.20 -22.06 -9.54
C ARG A 161 1.15 -21.94 -11.06
N GLN A 162 1.56 -20.81 -11.63
CA GLN A 162 1.50 -20.56 -13.06
C GLN A 162 2.88 -20.71 -13.71
N GLU A 163 2.93 -21.28 -14.92
CA GLU A 163 4.18 -21.41 -15.69
C GLU A 163 4.68 -20.04 -16.17
N ASP A 164 3.78 -19.22 -16.74
CA ASP A 164 4.10 -17.85 -17.17
C ASP A 164 3.63 -16.84 -16.12
N LYS A 165 4.49 -16.56 -15.15
CA LYS A 165 4.22 -15.63 -14.05
C LYS A 165 4.01 -14.19 -14.51
N ALA A 166 4.65 -13.79 -15.61
CA ALA A 166 4.57 -12.42 -16.12
C ALA A 166 3.18 -12.14 -16.72
N GLU A 167 2.70 -13.03 -17.57
CA GLU A 167 1.34 -12.93 -18.14
C GLU A 167 0.28 -13.12 -17.05
N ALA A 168 0.49 -14.07 -16.13
CA ALA A 168 -0.41 -14.32 -15.00
C ALA A 168 -0.54 -13.08 -14.08
N SER A 169 0.56 -12.37 -13.81
CA SER A 169 0.51 -11.17 -12.96
C SER A 169 -0.27 -10.03 -13.61
N GLU A 170 -0.11 -9.81 -14.92
CA GLU A 170 -0.90 -8.81 -15.63
C GLU A 170 -2.39 -9.21 -15.74
N GLU A 171 -2.69 -10.50 -15.91
CA GLU A 171 -4.06 -11.02 -15.85
C GLU A 171 -4.68 -10.79 -14.46
N LEU A 172 -3.96 -11.14 -13.40
CA LEU A 172 -4.38 -10.97 -12.01
C LEU A 172 -4.61 -9.49 -11.69
N LEU A 173 -3.68 -8.62 -12.11
CA LEU A 173 -3.80 -7.17 -11.97
C LEU A 173 -5.09 -6.68 -12.62
N PHE A 174 -5.35 -7.06 -13.86
CA PHE A 174 -6.55 -6.62 -14.58
C PHE A 174 -7.82 -7.03 -13.85
N TYR A 175 -7.96 -8.30 -13.49
CA TYR A 175 -9.19 -8.78 -12.86
C TYR A 175 -9.37 -8.27 -11.43
N MET A 176 -8.29 -8.19 -10.64
CA MET A 176 -8.39 -7.60 -9.30
C MET A 176 -8.94 -6.18 -9.36
N GLN A 177 -8.40 -5.36 -10.26
CA GLN A 177 -8.83 -3.98 -10.42
C GLN A 177 -10.25 -3.90 -11.01
N LEU A 178 -10.62 -4.77 -11.94
CA LEU A 178 -11.97 -4.82 -12.52
C LEU A 178 -13.05 -5.19 -11.49
N PHE A 179 -12.79 -6.21 -10.66
CA PHE A 179 -13.74 -6.61 -9.63
C PHE A 179 -13.83 -5.61 -8.49
N SER A 180 -12.70 -5.03 -8.07
CA SER A 180 -12.72 -3.93 -7.10
C SER A 180 -13.43 -2.69 -7.64
N LEU A 181 -13.28 -2.39 -8.93
CA LEU A 181 -14.04 -1.33 -9.60
C LEU A 181 -15.54 -1.56 -9.48
N THR A 182 -16.00 -2.81 -9.64
CA THR A 182 -17.42 -3.17 -9.49
C THR A 182 -17.93 -2.79 -8.09
N GLY A 183 -17.15 -3.06 -7.03
CA GLY A 183 -17.48 -2.66 -5.66
C GLY A 183 -17.62 -1.15 -5.48
N TYR A 184 -16.72 -0.36 -6.08
CA TYR A 184 -16.81 1.10 -6.03
C TYR A 184 -17.92 1.67 -6.91
N VAL A 185 -18.24 1.04 -8.06
CA VAL A 185 -19.35 1.46 -8.93
C VAL A 185 -20.69 1.38 -8.21
N LEU A 186 -20.88 0.38 -7.34
CA LEU A 186 -22.09 0.28 -6.50
C LEU A 186 -22.24 1.49 -5.55
N GLN A 187 -21.14 2.16 -5.21
CA GLN A 187 -21.09 3.38 -4.39
C GLN A 187 -20.96 4.66 -5.22
N ALA A 188 -20.97 4.56 -6.56
CA ALA A 188 -20.69 5.69 -7.46
C ALA A 188 -21.62 6.89 -7.27
N LYS A 189 -22.90 6.65 -6.92
CA LYS A 189 -23.86 7.74 -6.68
C LYS A 189 -23.45 8.64 -5.52
N GLN A 190 -23.02 8.03 -4.41
CA GLN A 190 -22.54 8.75 -3.24
C GLN A 190 -21.21 9.45 -3.55
N LEU A 191 -20.28 8.76 -4.24
CA LEU A 191 -19.00 9.32 -4.66
C LEU A 191 -19.17 10.54 -5.57
N PHE A 192 -20.09 10.49 -6.54
CA PHE A 192 -20.33 11.59 -7.46
C PHE A 192 -20.96 12.82 -6.78
N SER A 193 -21.78 12.61 -5.75
CA SER A 193 -22.40 13.72 -5.01
C SER A 193 -21.37 14.54 -4.21
N LEU A 194 -20.45 13.87 -3.52
CA LEU A 194 -19.38 14.51 -2.74
C LEU A 194 -18.40 15.29 -3.63
N THR A 195 -18.09 14.73 -4.79
CA THR A 195 -17.13 15.32 -5.73
C THR A 195 -17.69 16.51 -6.47
N ARG A 196 -18.99 16.51 -6.79
CA ARG A 196 -19.65 17.68 -7.36
C ARG A 196 -19.64 18.85 -6.37
N GLY A 197 -19.84 18.59 -5.07
CA GLY A 197 -19.72 19.60 -4.02
C GLY A 197 -18.31 20.20 -3.95
N TRP A 198 -17.28 19.36 -3.93
CA TRP A 198 -15.88 19.79 -3.87
C TRP A 198 -15.40 20.52 -5.13
N LEU A 199 -15.76 20.03 -6.32
CA LEU A 199 -15.34 20.63 -7.59
C LEU A 199 -16.01 22.01 -7.81
N LEU A 200 -17.21 22.20 -7.27
CA LEU A 200 -17.94 23.47 -7.35
C LEU A 200 -17.45 24.48 -6.29
N SER A 201 -17.03 24.04 -5.11
CA SER A 201 -16.51 24.93 -4.06
C SER A 201 -15.11 25.49 -4.36
N GLN A 202 -14.30 24.78 -5.15
CA GLN A 202 -12.90 25.14 -5.47
C GLN A 202 -12.74 25.87 -6.83
N ARG A 203 -13.57 26.87 -7.12
CA ARG A 203 -13.56 27.56 -8.44
C ARG A 203 -12.26 28.36 -8.72
N GLN A 204 -11.55 28.80 -7.68
CA GLN A 204 -10.40 29.74 -7.82
C GLN A 204 -9.02 29.04 -7.94
N GLU A 205 -8.86 27.79 -7.48
CA GLU A 205 -7.59 27.02 -7.56
C GLU A 205 -7.68 25.78 -8.46
N ARG A 206 -8.72 25.67 -9.29
CA ARG A 206 -9.10 24.45 -10.03
C ARG A 206 -7.94 23.81 -10.83
N SER A 207 -7.06 24.60 -11.45
CA SER A 207 -5.96 24.08 -12.28
C SER A 207 -4.89 23.34 -11.48
N GLN A 208 -4.52 23.84 -10.31
CA GLN A 208 -3.51 23.22 -9.45
C GLN A 208 -4.02 21.89 -8.87
N HIS A 209 -5.27 21.88 -8.41
CA HIS A 209 -5.92 20.67 -7.86
C HIS A 209 -6.03 19.54 -8.88
N LEU A 210 -6.44 19.87 -10.12
CA LEU A 210 -6.50 18.89 -11.20
C LEU A 210 -5.12 18.33 -11.54
N THR A 211 -4.09 19.17 -11.51
CA THR A 211 -2.71 18.75 -11.78
C THR A 211 -2.20 17.77 -10.71
N ILE A 212 -2.44 18.08 -9.43
CA ILE A 212 -2.05 17.21 -8.31
C ILE A 212 -2.82 15.87 -8.36
N LEU A 213 -4.12 15.90 -8.69
CA LEU A 213 -4.94 14.71 -8.85
C LEU A 213 -4.42 13.84 -10.01
N LEU A 214 -4.12 14.44 -11.16
CA LEU A 214 -3.60 13.73 -12.32
C LEU A 214 -2.23 13.10 -12.02
N LEU A 215 -1.33 13.84 -11.36
CA LEU A 215 -0.04 13.32 -10.92
C LEU A 215 -0.21 12.17 -9.91
N ASN A 216 -1.19 12.26 -9.00
CA ASN A 216 -1.52 11.19 -8.07
C ASN A 216 -1.96 9.92 -8.81
N VAL A 217 -2.87 10.03 -9.78
CA VAL A 217 -3.34 8.90 -10.57
C VAL A 217 -2.20 8.27 -11.39
N LEU A 218 -1.40 9.07 -12.09
CA LEU A 218 -0.29 8.56 -12.91
C LEU A 218 0.76 7.83 -12.08
N THR A 219 1.20 8.43 -10.98
CA THR A 219 2.20 7.82 -10.08
C THR A 219 1.68 6.54 -9.44
N GLN A 220 0.38 6.48 -9.14
CA GLN A 220 -0.26 5.27 -8.63
C GLN A 220 -0.35 4.17 -9.68
N VAL A 221 -0.73 4.48 -10.92
CA VAL A 221 -0.78 3.50 -12.01
C VAL A 221 0.59 2.88 -12.23
N PHE A 222 1.64 3.71 -12.29
CA PHE A 222 3.02 3.24 -12.40
C PHE A 222 3.39 2.35 -11.20
N CYS A 223 3.05 2.78 -9.99
CA CYS A 223 3.26 2.01 -8.76
C CYS A 223 2.66 0.61 -8.83
N ILE A 224 1.36 0.52 -9.09
CA ILE A 224 0.62 -0.73 -9.06
C ILE A 224 1.18 -1.70 -10.10
N ARG A 225 1.47 -1.21 -11.31
CA ARG A 225 2.08 -2.03 -12.36
C ARG A 225 3.46 -2.55 -11.98
N SER A 226 4.33 -1.70 -11.43
CA SER A 226 5.65 -2.13 -10.96
C SER A 226 5.56 -3.19 -9.87
N VAL A 227 4.62 -3.03 -8.92
CA VAL A 227 4.43 -3.99 -7.81
C VAL A 227 3.96 -5.35 -8.33
N PHE A 228 3.00 -5.38 -9.24
CA PHE A 228 2.54 -6.64 -9.84
C PHE A 228 3.64 -7.29 -10.68
N ALA A 229 4.38 -6.52 -11.48
CA ALA A 229 5.52 -7.05 -12.23
C ALA A 229 6.60 -7.65 -11.31
N MET A 230 6.91 -6.98 -10.19
CA MET A 230 7.83 -7.51 -9.17
C MET A 230 7.27 -8.78 -8.51
N SER A 231 5.99 -8.78 -8.14
CA SER A 231 5.32 -9.93 -7.50
C SER A 231 5.34 -11.20 -8.34
N ALA A 232 5.56 -11.11 -9.65
CA ALA A 232 5.74 -12.27 -10.52
C ALA A 232 7.13 -12.93 -10.35
N GLN A 233 8.13 -12.19 -9.87
CA GLN A 233 9.53 -12.60 -9.83
C GLN A 233 10.07 -12.82 -8.42
N ILE A 234 9.53 -12.11 -7.43
CA ILE A 234 9.99 -12.16 -6.04
C ILE A 234 8.86 -12.60 -5.11
N ASN A 235 9.24 -13.09 -3.92
CA ASN A 235 8.29 -13.51 -2.90
C ASN A 235 7.61 -12.31 -2.21
N ALA A 236 6.52 -12.58 -1.47
CA ALA A 236 5.71 -11.55 -0.80
C ALA A 236 6.52 -10.74 0.22
N VAL A 237 7.46 -11.37 0.94
CA VAL A 237 8.30 -10.67 1.92
C VAL A 237 9.24 -9.71 1.23
N ALA A 238 10.01 -10.15 0.23
CA ALA A 238 10.91 -9.27 -0.54
C ALA A 238 10.14 -8.15 -1.25
N LEU A 239 8.91 -8.42 -1.71
CA LEU A 239 8.03 -7.38 -2.25
C LEU A 239 7.73 -6.30 -1.20
N GLN A 240 7.40 -6.68 0.02
CA GLN A 240 7.17 -5.74 1.12
C GLN A 240 8.45 -5.01 1.54
N MET A 241 9.61 -5.66 1.45
CA MET A 241 10.90 -5.00 1.66
C MET A 241 11.11 -3.88 0.63
N ALA A 242 10.96 -4.16 -0.66
CA ALA A 242 11.07 -3.19 -1.74
C ALA A 242 10.05 -2.04 -1.61
N LEU A 243 8.81 -2.37 -1.20
CA LEU A 243 7.79 -1.36 -0.91
C LEU A 243 8.15 -0.46 0.27
N SER A 244 8.83 -0.99 1.29
CA SER A 244 9.26 -0.22 2.47
C SER A 244 10.35 0.80 2.10
N VAL A 245 11.27 0.44 1.20
CA VAL A 245 12.24 1.36 0.60
C VAL A 245 11.53 2.54 -0.07
N ARG A 246 10.54 2.25 -0.91
CA ARG A 246 9.75 3.27 -1.60
C ARG A 246 9.04 4.21 -0.63
N LYS A 247 8.46 3.67 0.45
CA LYS A 247 7.80 4.45 1.50
C LYS A 247 8.80 5.39 2.18
N LEU A 248 9.99 4.88 2.56
CA LEU A 248 11.04 5.68 3.19
C LEU A 248 11.47 6.86 2.29
N LEU A 249 11.75 6.60 1.01
CA LEU A 249 12.12 7.65 0.06
C LEU A 249 11.02 8.71 -0.08
N SER A 250 9.75 8.29 -0.12
CA SER A 250 8.62 9.20 -0.19
C SER A 250 8.48 10.04 1.08
N LEU A 251 8.75 9.46 2.26
CA LEU A 251 8.72 10.16 3.55
C LEU A 251 9.85 11.18 3.67
N LEU A 252 11.08 10.81 3.29
CA LEU A 252 12.22 11.72 3.26
C LEU A 252 11.97 12.90 2.32
N LEU A 253 11.37 12.65 1.15
CA LEU A 253 10.98 13.69 0.22
C LEU A 253 9.86 14.59 0.79
N SER A 254 8.85 14.00 1.44
CA SER A 254 7.77 14.75 2.11
C SER A 254 8.32 15.68 3.18
N TYR A 255 9.23 15.18 4.01
CA TYR A 255 9.92 15.98 5.00
C TYR A 255 10.66 17.18 4.37
N TYR A 256 11.44 16.94 3.32
CA TYR A 256 12.21 17.99 2.63
C TYR A 256 11.29 19.09 2.07
N VAL A 257 10.11 18.72 1.58
CA VAL A 257 9.15 19.67 0.99
C VAL A 257 8.34 20.43 2.06
N PHE A 258 7.95 19.80 3.16
CA PHE A 258 7.08 20.41 4.19
C PHE A 258 7.83 21.06 5.35
N ASN A 259 9.17 21.04 5.35
CA ASN A 259 10.02 21.78 6.29
C ASN A 259 9.65 21.57 7.78
N HIS A 260 9.24 20.35 8.14
CA HIS A 260 8.85 20.02 9.51
C HIS A 260 10.04 20.10 10.49
N ARG A 261 9.77 20.32 11.78
CA ARG A 261 10.83 20.31 12.81
C ARG A 261 11.28 18.87 13.07
N LEU A 262 12.56 18.59 12.82
CA LEU A 262 13.15 17.27 13.03
C LEU A 262 13.28 16.98 14.52
N THR A 263 12.41 16.11 15.03
CA THR A 263 12.62 15.50 16.34
C THR A 263 13.78 14.51 16.26
N ARG A 264 14.55 14.34 17.34
CA ARG A 264 15.66 13.36 17.39
C ARG A 264 15.22 11.94 17.03
N SER A 265 14.00 11.55 17.42
CA SER A 265 13.39 10.25 17.08
C SER A 265 13.24 10.01 15.58
N TYR A 266 12.95 11.04 14.80
CA TYR A 266 12.85 10.93 13.34
C TYR A 266 14.20 10.54 12.72
N TRP A 267 15.28 11.22 13.12
CA TRP A 267 16.63 10.92 12.62
C TRP A 267 17.08 9.51 12.98
N ILE A 268 16.81 9.09 14.22
CA ILE A 268 17.13 7.73 14.67
C ILE A 268 16.38 6.70 13.83
N GLY A 269 15.07 6.88 13.63
CA GLY A 269 14.28 5.94 12.83
C GLY A 269 14.69 5.91 11.35
N ALA A 270 15.00 7.07 10.77
CA ALA A 270 15.51 7.16 9.40
C ALA A 270 16.86 6.45 9.24
N LEU A 271 17.79 6.66 10.18
CA LEU A 271 19.08 5.99 10.21
C LEU A 271 18.94 4.48 10.36
N MET A 272 18.08 4.01 11.28
CA MET A 272 17.81 2.57 11.45
C MET A 272 17.28 1.93 10.18
N THR A 273 16.35 2.60 9.49
CA THR A 273 15.81 2.09 8.22
C THR A 273 16.87 2.09 7.11
N PHE A 274 17.74 3.11 7.06
CA PHE A 274 18.84 3.17 6.11
C PHE A 274 19.90 2.08 6.35
N LEU A 275 20.23 1.81 7.62
CA LEU A 275 21.15 0.74 8.02
C LEU A 275 20.59 -0.66 7.78
N ALA A 276 19.28 -0.81 7.55
CA ALA A 276 18.69 -2.09 7.20
C ALA A 276 19.04 -2.50 5.75
N PHE A 277 19.22 -1.56 4.82
CA PHE A 277 19.42 -1.85 3.39
C PHE A 277 20.56 -2.82 3.07
N PRO A 278 21.75 -2.74 3.69
CA PRO A 278 22.80 -3.73 3.48
C PRO A 278 22.34 -5.17 3.77
N PHE A 279 21.48 -5.39 4.76
CA PHE A 279 20.95 -6.72 5.09
C PHE A 279 20.08 -7.32 3.99
N LEU A 280 19.39 -6.47 3.21
CA LEU A 280 18.65 -6.89 2.02
C LEU A 280 19.58 -7.47 0.95
N VAL A 281 20.70 -6.78 0.71
CA VAL A 281 21.68 -7.15 -0.32
C VAL A 281 22.43 -8.41 0.09
N THR A 282 22.91 -8.49 1.33
CA THR A 282 23.63 -9.67 1.83
C THR A 282 22.74 -10.91 1.87
N GLY A 283 21.50 -10.76 2.36
CA GLY A 283 20.51 -11.84 2.36
C GLY A 283 20.16 -12.34 0.95
N GLY A 284 19.98 -11.42 -0.01
CA GLY A 284 19.70 -11.76 -1.40
C GLY A 284 20.86 -12.49 -2.10
N CYS A 285 22.09 -12.06 -1.86
CA CYS A 285 23.29 -12.73 -2.39
C CYS A 285 23.48 -14.13 -1.79
N LEU A 286 23.31 -14.28 -0.47
CA LEU A 286 23.46 -15.58 0.22
C LEU A 286 22.39 -16.59 -0.19
N ASN A 287 21.13 -16.17 -0.36
CA ASN A 287 20.07 -17.08 -0.81
C ASN A 287 20.25 -17.55 -2.25
N ARG A 288 20.78 -16.71 -3.14
CA ARG A 288 21.15 -17.16 -4.50
C ARG A 288 22.28 -18.19 -4.48
N SER A 289 23.26 -18.03 -3.59
CA SER A 289 24.35 -18.99 -3.45
C SER A 289 23.88 -20.34 -2.90
N PHE A 290 22.88 -20.37 -2.00
CA PHE A 290 22.28 -21.62 -1.50
C PHE A 290 21.34 -22.30 -2.51
N ALA A 291 20.64 -21.53 -3.36
CA ALA A 291 19.79 -22.10 -4.41
C ALA A 291 20.57 -22.73 -5.57
N LEU A 292 21.85 -22.36 -5.75
CA LEU A 292 22.76 -22.96 -6.74
C LEU A 292 23.48 -24.21 -6.21
N THR A 293 23.31 -24.54 -4.92
CA THR A 293 23.97 -25.70 -4.27
C THR A 293 22.99 -26.78 -3.82
N SER A 294 21.68 -26.60 -4.01
CA SER A 294 20.70 -27.69 -3.88
C SER A 294 20.70 -28.54 -5.16
N PRO A 295 21.00 -29.85 -5.08
CA PRO A 295 21.05 -30.75 -6.24
C PRO A 295 19.69 -30.95 -6.90
#